data_AF-A0A084EJR0-F1
#
_entry.id   AF-A0A084EJR0-F1
#
_cell.length_a   1.000
_cell.length_b   1.000
_cell.length_c   1.000
_cell.angle_alpha   90.00
_cell.angle_beta   90.00
_cell.angle_gamma   90.00
#
_symmetry.space_group_name_H-M   'P 1'
#
loop_
_entity.id
_entity.type
_entity.pdbx_description
1 polymer ?
#
loop_
_entity_poly.entity_id
_entity_poly.type
_entity_poly.pdbx_seq_one_letter_code
_entity_poly.pdbx_strand_id
1 'polypeptide(L)'
;MKVLLKVLSLLLVSSSSLLVISCSNKSSNSTIKDNGSNSQKQEKEIIKKVLTPEQKETINSIFLSQQDAFANFHTYQDVVDQLKVFLSEKNLSDIILFDENEKNKHLVLDDNSNNNSVKVRVFGNVFEFKPKTVKEYVETKYSDETKTKAVQLGYKKETIKSVDYYVLDTLDKNTKEVPIHLPIKINSLSEAFKENLNEMILNIEKWETSNIVSLKGMFNSAKSFNQDISKWNVSNVKNMSSMFFDAQKFNQPLDKWDVSNVRDIDFMFDGATSFNQSLNDWKTNSLTDSTYTFRSAIKFNQPLNNWNVSKVKSMDGMFTEATSFNQDISSWKTDNVESMNGMFSGATSFKQNLKKWNVQKVGNAQNFARDIRDNLPKENIPNFRAPYSSDDYIYGPKK
;
A
#
# COMPACT_ATOMS: atom_id res chain seq x y z
N MET A 1 -1.51 44.06 -22.03
CA MET A 1 -1.35 42.67 -22.52
C MET A 1 -0.07 42.10 -21.89
N LYS A 2 -0.23 41.12 -21.00
CA LYS A 2 0.69 40.04 -20.55
C LYS A 2 2.14 40.42 -20.16
N VAL A 3 2.47 40.51 -18.87
CA VAL A 3 2.81 39.44 -17.86
C VAL A 3 4.16 38.75 -18.13
N LEU A 4 5.10 38.87 -17.18
CA LEU A 4 5.80 37.80 -16.43
C LEU A 4 7.23 38.21 -16.08
N LEU A 5 7.53 38.32 -14.78
CA LEU A 5 8.69 37.73 -14.07
C LEU A 5 8.86 38.46 -12.72
N LYS A 6 8.19 37.93 -11.68
CA LYS A 6 8.64 38.09 -10.29
C LYS A 6 9.05 36.71 -9.81
N VAL A 7 10.37 36.48 -9.80
CA VAL A 7 10.99 35.41 -9.04
C VAL A 7 10.94 35.86 -7.58
N LEU A 8 10.15 35.18 -6.76
CA LEU A 8 10.23 35.29 -5.30
C LEU A 8 10.95 34.05 -4.77
N SER A 9 12.16 34.27 -4.31
CA SER A 9 12.93 33.41 -3.43
C SER A 9 12.18 33.16 -2.11
N LEU A 10 12.07 31.91 -1.65
CA LEU A 10 11.96 31.64 -0.21
C LEU A 10 12.36 30.20 0.14
N LEU A 11 13.60 30.11 0.65
CA LEU A 11 14.07 29.30 1.79
C LEU A 11 13.83 27.78 1.79
N LEU A 12 14.96 27.09 1.60
CA LEU A 12 15.30 25.79 2.16
C LEU A 12 14.92 25.73 3.66
N VAL A 13 14.05 24.77 4.01
CA VAL A 13 14.11 24.13 5.33
C VAL A 13 14.46 22.67 5.05
N SER A 14 15.70 22.32 5.37
CA SER A 14 16.15 20.95 5.46
C SER A 14 15.30 20.21 6.49
N SER A 15 14.42 19.31 6.04
CA SER A 15 13.76 18.36 6.92
C SER A 15 14.80 17.39 7.43
N SER A 16 15.29 17.66 8.64
CA SER A 16 16.09 16.71 9.40
C SER A 16 15.21 15.50 9.68
N SER A 17 15.69 14.34 9.28
CA SER A 17 15.09 13.04 9.52
C SER A 17 14.96 12.84 11.03
N LEU A 18 13.74 12.95 11.57
CA LEU A 18 13.48 12.50 12.93
C LEU A 18 13.29 10.98 12.89
N LEU A 19 14.35 10.27 13.27
CA LEU A 19 14.27 8.89 13.73
C LEU A 19 13.20 8.80 14.82
N VAL A 20 12.12 8.08 14.54
CA VAL A 20 11.22 7.59 15.58
C VAL A 20 11.94 6.46 16.30
N ILE A 21 12.56 6.77 17.44
CA ILE A 21 13.07 5.75 18.36
C ILE A 21 11.86 5.09 19.02
N SER A 22 11.55 3.89 18.56
CA SER A 22 10.75 2.91 19.27
C SER A 22 11.46 2.56 20.59
N CYS A 23 10.95 3.04 21.72
CA CYS A 23 11.34 2.55 23.03
C CYS A 23 10.75 1.15 23.22
N SER A 24 11.54 0.12 22.91
CA SER A 24 11.30 -1.25 23.34
C SER A 24 11.99 -1.46 24.69
N ASN A 25 11.20 -1.56 25.76
CA ASN A 25 11.70 -1.92 27.08
C ASN A 25 12.23 -3.36 27.06
N LYS A 26 13.56 -3.52 27.16
CA LYS A 26 14.20 -4.78 27.58
C LYS A 26 13.92 -4.98 29.08
N SER A 27 13.28 -6.09 29.42
CA SER A 27 13.25 -6.55 30.82
C SER A 27 14.64 -7.03 31.22
N SER A 28 15.10 -6.57 32.37
CA SER A 28 16.16 -7.22 33.13
C SER A 28 15.53 -7.70 34.44
N ASN A 29 15.64 -9.01 34.67
CA ASN A 29 15.20 -9.66 35.89
C ASN A 29 16.16 -9.28 37.03
N SER A 30 15.63 -8.69 38.10
CA SER A 30 16.18 -8.88 39.44
C SER A 30 15.05 -8.82 40.48
N THR A 31 14.82 -9.97 41.09
CA THR A 31 13.87 -10.27 42.16
C THR A 31 14.31 -9.62 43.48
N ILE A 32 13.53 -8.69 44.05
CA ILE A 32 13.50 -8.41 45.49
C ILE A 32 12.05 -8.08 45.92
N LYS A 33 11.72 -8.57 47.12
CA LYS A 33 10.42 -8.85 47.74
C LYS A 33 9.55 -7.62 48.08
N ASP A 34 8.25 -7.94 48.16
CA ASP A 34 7.13 -7.30 48.87
C ASP A 34 7.43 -6.23 49.93
N ASN A 35 6.68 -5.13 49.84
CA ASN A 35 5.75 -4.72 50.90
C ASN A 35 4.76 -3.67 50.36
N GLY A 36 3.48 -3.85 50.67
CA GLY A 36 2.38 -3.05 50.14
C GLY A 36 2.30 -1.63 50.69
N SER A 37 1.89 -0.70 49.82
CA SER A 37 1.10 0.48 50.19
C SER A 37 0.47 1.11 48.95
N ASN A 38 -0.86 1.28 48.98
CA ASN A 38 -1.65 2.30 48.27
C ASN A 38 -1.11 2.83 46.93
N SER A 39 -1.51 2.22 45.80
CA SER A 39 -1.41 2.89 44.51
C SER A 39 -2.63 3.80 44.31
N GLN A 40 -2.56 5.01 44.85
CA GLN A 40 -3.28 6.13 44.23
C GLN A 40 -2.84 6.20 42.77
N LYS A 41 -3.80 6.13 41.83
CA LYS A 41 -3.58 6.49 40.43
C LYS A 41 -3.01 7.91 40.43
N GLN A 42 -1.71 8.05 40.17
CA GLN A 42 -1.14 9.33 39.79
C GLN A 42 -1.71 9.68 38.42
N GLU A 43 -2.76 10.50 38.41
CA GLU A 43 -3.06 11.35 37.25
C GLU A 43 -1.77 12.09 36.91
N LYS A 44 -1.26 11.91 35.70
CA LYS A 44 -0.25 12.82 35.16
C LYS A 44 -0.84 14.21 35.22
N GLU A 45 -0.35 15.04 36.14
CA GLU A 45 -0.73 16.43 36.23
C GLU A 45 -0.27 17.12 34.93
N ILE A 46 -1.19 17.28 33.99
CA ILE A 46 -0.90 17.93 32.71
C ILE A 46 -0.68 19.41 33.03
N ILE A 47 0.58 19.84 32.95
CA ILE A 47 0.95 21.25 33.14
C ILE A 47 0.16 22.06 32.12
N LYS A 48 -0.85 22.79 32.61
CA LYS A 48 -1.74 23.58 31.76
C LYS A 48 -0.96 24.73 31.13
N LYS A 49 -0.69 24.62 29.84
CA LYS A 49 -0.10 25.71 29.07
C LYS A 49 -1.18 26.74 28.79
N VAL A 50 -0.87 28.02 28.96
CA VAL A 50 -1.76 29.10 28.51
C VAL A 50 -1.66 29.19 26.99
N LEU A 51 -2.74 28.86 26.30
CA LEU A 51 -2.84 29.00 24.84
C LEU A 51 -3.20 30.43 24.44
N THR A 52 -2.53 30.95 23.42
CA THR A 52 -2.87 32.27 22.82
C THR A 52 -4.25 32.21 22.13
N PRO A 53 -4.91 33.36 21.92
CA PRO A 53 -6.16 33.40 21.16
C PRO A 53 -6.03 32.78 19.77
N GLU A 54 -4.94 33.07 19.05
CA GLU A 54 -4.63 32.52 17.73
C GLU A 54 -4.49 30.99 17.75
N GLN A 55 -3.86 30.42 18.78
CA GLN A 55 -3.77 28.96 18.94
C GLN A 55 -5.14 28.32 19.15
N LYS A 56 -6.01 28.96 19.95
CA LYS A 56 -7.38 28.46 20.17
C LYS A 56 -8.22 28.52 18.88
N GLU A 57 -8.08 29.61 18.12
CA GLU A 57 -8.74 29.77 16.82
C GLU A 57 -8.24 28.71 15.82
N THR A 58 -6.94 28.46 15.78
CA THR A 58 -6.33 27.40 14.96
C THR A 58 -6.90 26.02 15.30
N ILE A 59 -7.02 25.68 16.58
CA ILE A 59 -7.60 24.40 17.03
C ILE A 59 -9.05 24.28 16.55
N ASN A 60 -9.86 25.31 16.78
CA ASN A 60 -11.27 25.31 16.37
C ASN A 60 -11.41 25.22 14.84
N SER A 61 -10.58 25.92 14.07
CA SER A 61 -10.57 25.85 12.62
C SER A 61 -10.24 24.44 12.10
N ILE A 62 -9.24 23.77 12.70
CA ILE A 62 -8.93 22.37 12.40
C ILE A 62 -10.13 21.47 12.71
N PHE A 63 -10.75 21.63 13.89
CA PHE A 63 -11.91 20.83 14.29
C PHE A 63 -13.07 21.02 13.31
N LEU A 64 -13.38 22.26 12.92
CA LEU A 64 -14.40 22.56 11.93
C LEU A 64 -14.11 21.90 10.58
N SER A 65 -12.85 21.89 10.13
CA SER A 65 -12.48 21.25 8.86
C SER A 65 -12.65 19.73 8.83
N GLN A 66 -12.68 19.08 10.01
CA GLN A 66 -12.72 17.61 10.14
C GLN A 66 -14.10 17.06 10.54
N GLN A 67 -15.14 17.90 10.61
CA GLN A 67 -16.45 17.49 11.15
C GLN A 67 -17.15 16.37 10.36
N ASP A 68 -16.80 16.16 9.10
CA ASP A 68 -17.37 15.11 8.25
C ASP A 68 -16.38 13.96 7.97
N ALA A 69 -15.23 13.92 8.67
CA ALA A 69 -14.14 12.97 8.43
C ALA A 69 -14.27 11.66 9.22
N PHE A 70 -15.42 11.44 9.87
CA PHE A 70 -15.64 10.31 10.79
C PHE A 70 -16.97 9.59 10.54
N ALA A 71 -17.01 8.32 10.95
CA ALA A 71 -18.10 7.37 10.75
C ALA A 71 -18.33 6.54 12.01
N ASN A 72 -19.43 5.80 12.11
CA ASN A 72 -19.84 5.08 13.33
C ASN A 72 -18.82 4.02 13.81
N PHE A 73 -17.98 3.50 12.92
CA PHE A 73 -16.92 2.57 13.27
C PHE A 73 -15.71 3.24 13.96
N HIS A 74 -15.69 4.57 14.05
CA HIS A 74 -14.70 5.31 14.82
C HIS A 74 -15.08 5.35 16.29
N THR A 75 -14.08 5.15 17.12
CA THR A 75 -14.10 5.39 18.54
C THR A 75 -13.69 6.84 18.84
N TYR A 76 -13.92 7.29 20.06
CA TYR A 76 -13.47 8.61 20.51
C TYR A 76 -11.94 8.73 20.47
N GLN A 77 -11.22 7.64 20.70
CA GLN A 77 -9.76 7.63 20.55
C GLN A 77 -9.33 7.82 19.10
N ASP A 78 -10.01 7.18 18.13
CA ASP A 78 -9.67 7.38 16.71
C ASP A 78 -9.84 8.85 16.29
N VAL A 79 -10.86 9.54 16.84
CA VAL A 79 -11.06 10.98 16.63
C VAL A 79 -9.89 11.78 17.16
N VAL A 80 -9.47 11.51 18.39
CA VAL A 80 -8.32 12.19 19.03
C VAL A 80 -7.04 11.96 18.22
N ASP A 81 -6.77 10.71 17.84
CA ASP A 81 -5.56 10.34 17.12
C ASP A 81 -5.51 10.99 15.73
N GLN A 82 -6.64 11.07 15.02
CA GLN A 82 -6.72 11.74 13.72
C GLN A 82 -6.56 13.26 13.85
N LEU A 83 -7.18 13.90 14.85
CA LEU A 83 -7.03 15.34 15.09
C LEU A 83 -5.60 15.70 15.48
N LYS A 84 -4.91 14.82 16.21
CA LYS A 84 -3.50 14.99 16.57
C LYS A 84 -2.59 15.14 15.36
N VAL A 85 -2.88 14.45 14.24
CA VAL A 85 -2.11 14.58 12.99
C VAL A 85 -2.10 16.03 12.52
N PHE A 86 -3.28 16.65 12.37
CA PHE A 86 -3.40 18.04 11.92
C PHE A 86 -2.86 19.06 12.92
N LEU A 87 -3.09 18.83 14.22
CA LEU A 87 -2.58 19.71 15.27
C LEU A 87 -1.04 19.68 15.37
N SER A 88 -0.41 18.55 15.05
CA SER A 88 1.05 18.41 15.08
C SER A 88 1.74 19.34 14.09
N GLU A 89 1.14 19.61 12.92
CA GLU A 89 1.67 20.58 11.96
C GLU A 89 1.72 22.02 12.49
N LYS A 90 0.93 22.31 13.51
CA LYS A 90 0.83 23.63 14.16
C LYS A 90 1.56 23.68 15.49
N ASN A 91 2.35 22.65 15.83
CA ASN A 91 3.00 22.48 17.14
C ASN A 91 1.97 22.43 18.29
N LEU A 92 0.80 21.84 18.04
CA LEU A 92 -0.31 21.68 18.98
C LEU A 92 -0.62 20.21 19.32
N SER A 93 0.39 19.34 19.27
CA SER A 93 0.25 17.88 19.32
C SER A 93 -0.07 17.26 20.69
N ASP A 94 -0.03 18.04 21.78
CA ASP A 94 -0.44 17.58 23.11
C ASP A 94 -1.97 17.60 23.20
N ILE A 95 -2.60 16.58 22.64
CA ILE A 95 -4.04 16.33 22.69
C ILE A 95 -4.29 14.94 23.31
N ILE A 96 -5.23 14.89 24.25
CA ILE A 96 -5.74 13.66 24.85
C ILE A 96 -7.26 13.71 24.98
N LEU A 97 -7.89 12.55 25.15
CA LEU A 97 -9.31 12.46 25.48
C LEU A 97 -9.58 13.05 26.87
N PHE A 98 -10.72 13.71 27.06
CA PHE A 98 -11.08 14.30 28.35
C PHE A 98 -11.38 13.22 29.41
N ASP A 99 -12.07 12.15 29.02
CA ASP A 99 -12.31 10.97 29.86
C ASP A 99 -11.75 9.73 29.17
N GLU A 100 -10.64 9.20 29.69
CA GLU A 100 -9.99 8.02 29.11
C GLU A 100 -10.88 6.76 29.16
N ASN A 101 -11.90 6.71 30.03
CA ASN A 101 -12.83 5.59 30.07
C ASN A 101 -13.73 5.53 28.82
N GLU A 102 -13.91 6.66 28.12
CA GLU A 102 -14.69 6.73 26.89
C GLU A 102 -13.88 6.39 25.63
N LYS A 103 -12.59 6.04 25.75
CA LYS A 103 -11.72 5.85 24.58
C LYS A 103 -12.24 4.86 23.54
N ASN A 104 -12.93 3.81 23.99
CA ASN A 104 -13.51 2.75 23.15
C ASN A 104 -14.97 3.03 22.75
N LYS A 105 -15.55 4.15 23.17
CA LYS A 105 -16.92 4.53 22.83
C LYS A 105 -16.97 4.89 21.36
N HIS A 106 -17.91 4.27 20.64
CA HIS A 106 -18.12 4.52 19.22
C HIS A 106 -18.97 5.77 19.00
N LEU A 107 -18.74 6.43 17.87
CA LEU A 107 -19.66 7.44 17.35
C LEU A 107 -20.99 6.78 16.98
N VAL A 108 -22.09 7.48 17.25
CA VAL A 108 -23.45 7.02 16.95
C VAL A 108 -23.89 7.62 15.62
N LEU A 109 -24.65 6.87 14.82
CA LEU A 109 -25.21 7.37 13.56
C LEU A 109 -26.00 8.67 13.78
N ASP A 110 -25.75 9.64 12.92
CA ASP A 110 -26.26 11.00 13.11
C ASP A 110 -26.32 11.79 11.80
N ASP A 111 -27.53 12.16 11.38
CA ASP A 111 -27.81 12.94 10.16
C ASP A 111 -27.91 14.47 10.44
N ASN A 112 -27.07 15.00 11.35
CA ASN A 112 -26.98 16.40 11.84
C ASN A 112 -27.79 16.76 13.11
N SER A 113 -28.14 15.79 13.94
CA SER A 113 -28.76 16.01 15.27
C SER A 113 -27.75 16.40 16.37
N ASN A 114 -26.44 16.42 16.06
CA ASN A 114 -25.35 16.71 17.00
C ASN A 114 -25.35 15.77 18.23
N ASN A 115 -25.71 14.51 18.02
CA ASN A 115 -25.72 13.47 19.05
C ASN A 115 -24.31 13.08 19.50
N ASN A 116 -23.29 13.41 18.70
CA ASN A 116 -21.90 13.11 18.96
C ASN A 116 -21.15 14.32 19.52
N SER A 117 -20.44 14.11 20.64
CA SER A 117 -19.54 15.09 21.23
C SER A 117 -18.33 14.38 21.83
N VAL A 118 -17.14 14.75 21.34
CA VAL A 118 -15.86 14.24 21.83
C VAL A 118 -15.12 15.36 22.53
N LYS A 119 -15.08 15.32 23.86
CA LYS A 119 -14.33 16.29 24.67
C LYS A 119 -12.87 15.88 24.75
N VAL A 120 -11.98 16.83 24.52
CA VAL A 120 -10.52 16.62 24.51
C VAL A 120 -9.82 17.68 25.35
N ARG A 121 -8.60 17.39 25.81
CA ARG A 121 -7.69 18.38 26.39
C ARG A 121 -6.54 18.62 25.42
N VAL A 122 -6.34 19.87 25.02
CA VAL A 122 -5.16 20.31 24.26
C VAL A 122 -4.28 21.17 25.16
N PHE A 123 -3.07 20.70 25.50
CA PHE A 123 -2.21 21.24 26.56
C PHE A 123 -2.96 21.55 27.88
N GLY A 124 -3.84 20.64 28.30
CA GLY A 124 -4.67 20.78 29.49
C GLY A 124 -5.87 21.74 29.36
N ASN A 125 -6.08 22.39 28.22
CA ASN A 125 -7.25 23.22 27.95
C ASN A 125 -8.35 22.38 27.30
N VAL A 126 -9.59 22.52 27.76
CA VAL A 126 -10.71 21.71 27.28
C VAL A 126 -11.26 22.26 25.97
N PHE A 127 -11.43 21.38 24.98
CA PHE A 127 -12.12 21.65 23.72
C PHE A 127 -13.17 20.57 23.47
N GLU A 128 -14.11 20.86 22.58
CA GLU A 128 -15.17 19.93 22.19
C GLU A 128 -15.17 19.80 20.67
N PHE A 129 -14.98 18.58 20.18
CA PHE A 129 -15.14 18.23 18.78
C PHE A 129 -16.53 17.64 18.57
N LYS A 130 -17.28 18.19 17.62
CA LYS A 130 -18.62 17.71 17.24
C LYS A 130 -18.59 17.31 15.77
N PRO A 131 -18.61 16.00 15.45
CA PRO A 131 -18.89 15.55 14.10
C PRO A 131 -20.23 16.13 13.64
N LYS A 132 -20.30 16.55 12.38
CA LYS A 132 -21.51 17.13 11.80
C LYS A 132 -22.45 16.03 11.31
N THR A 133 -21.92 15.11 10.51
CA THR A 133 -22.61 13.89 10.11
C THR A 133 -21.80 12.66 10.50
N VAL A 134 -22.48 11.61 10.96
CA VAL A 134 -21.87 10.31 11.24
C VAL A 134 -22.68 9.24 10.51
N LYS A 135 -22.09 8.70 9.45
CA LYS A 135 -22.64 7.62 8.64
C LYS A 135 -21.89 6.30 8.91
N GLU A 136 -22.23 5.25 8.17
CA GLU A 136 -21.48 3.97 8.17
C GLU A 136 -20.17 4.04 7.37
N TYR A 137 -19.94 5.13 6.65
CA TYR A 137 -18.76 5.42 5.83
C TYR A 137 -18.36 6.89 5.97
N VAL A 138 -17.14 7.22 5.58
CA VAL A 138 -16.69 8.60 5.37
C VAL A 138 -16.82 8.91 3.88
N GLU A 139 -17.39 10.05 3.53
CA GLU A 139 -17.64 10.43 2.14
C GLU A 139 -16.42 11.10 1.51
N THR A 140 -16.09 10.73 0.27
CA THR A 140 -15.10 11.43 -0.53
C THR A 140 -15.69 12.76 -1.01
N LYS A 141 -14.99 13.87 -0.80
CA LYS A 141 -15.41 15.20 -1.25
C LYS A 141 -14.38 15.80 -2.19
N TYR A 142 -14.86 16.49 -3.21
CA TYR A 142 -14.05 17.21 -4.19
C TYR A 142 -14.27 18.72 -4.07
N SER A 143 -13.30 19.51 -4.55
CA SER A 143 -13.41 20.97 -4.58
C SER A 143 -14.54 21.47 -5.49
N ASP A 144 -14.85 20.70 -6.53
CA ASP A 144 -15.79 21.05 -7.59
C ASP A 144 -16.19 19.80 -8.40
N GLU A 145 -17.09 19.99 -9.37
CA GLU A 145 -17.64 18.93 -10.22
C GLU A 145 -16.62 18.28 -11.18
N THR A 146 -15.45 18.92 -11.41
CA THR A 146 -14.39 18.32 -12.24
C THR A 146 -13.69 17.16 -11.55
N LYS A 147 -13.82 17.07 -10.21
CA LYS A 147 -13.23 16.04 -9.37
C LYS A 147 -11.72 15.88 -9.53
N THR A 148 -11.04 16.97 -9.87
CA THR A 148 -9.57 16.99 -10.03
C THR A 148 -8.84 17.10 -8.70
N LYS A 149 -9.48 17.63 -7.65
CA LYS A 149 -8.90 17.77 -6.31
C LYS A 149 -9.85 17.20 -5.25
N ALA A 150 -9.44 16.09 -4.64
CA ALA A 150 -10.11 15.56 -3.46
C ALA A 150 -9.71 16.42 -2.24
N VAL A 151 -10.71 16.92 -1.52
CA VAL A 151 -10.53 17.72 -0.30
C VAL A 151 -10.79 16.90 0.97
N GLN A 152 -11.48 15.77 0.84
CA GLN A 152 -11.67 14.76 1.89
C GLN A 152 -11.63 13.37 1.24
N LEU A 153 -10.89 12.44 1.86
CA LEU A 153 -10.84 11.05 1.41
C LEU A 153 -11.94 10.25 2.11
N GLY A 154 -12.81 9.64 1.31
CA GLY A 154 -13.81 8.71 1.79
C GLY A 154 -13.27 7.31 1.90
N TYR A 155 -13.86 6.55 2.84
CA TYR A 155 -13.50 5.17 3.12
C TYR A 155 -14.59 4.51 3.93
N LYS A 156 -14.64 3.18 3.86
CA LYS A 156 -15.64 2.36 4.54
C LYS A 156 -15.01 1.15 5.20
N LYS A 157 -15.70 0.63 6.20
CA LYS A 157 -15.34 -0.62 6.88
C LYS A 157 -15.87 -1.81 6.09
N GLU A 158 -15.01 -2.79 5.83
CA GLU A 158 -15.34 -4.08 5.25
C GLU A 158 -14.77 -5.20 6.13
N THR A 159 -15.60 -6.16 6.54
CA THR A 159 -15.15 -7.29 7.37
C THR A 159 -15.05 -8.55 6.53
N ILE A 160 -13.84 -9.06 6.34
CA ILE A 160 -13.59 -10.30 5.58
C ILE A 160 -12.93 -11.31 6.51
N LYS A 161 -13.56 -12.48 6.71
CA LYS A 161 -13.05 -13.56 7.58
C LYS A 161 -12.65 -13.05 8.98
N SER A 162 -13.52 -12.24 9.59
CA SER A 162 -13.31 -11.63 10.92
C SER A 162 -12.15 -10.63 11.01
N VAL A 163 -11.63 -10.16 9.88
CA VAL A 163 -10.63 -9.09 9.80
C VAL A 163 -11.30 -7.85 9.23
N ASP A 164 -11.14 -6.73 9.92
CA ASP A 164 -11.66 -5.44 9.50
C ASP A 164 -10.66 -4.72 8.58
N TYR A 165 -11.15 -4.33 7.41
CA TYR A 165 -10.47 -3.48 6.44
C TYR A 165 -11.16 -2.13 6.41
N TYR A 166 -10.39 -1.06 6.41
CA TYR A 166 -10.86 0.30 6.20
C TYR A 166 -10.35 0.72 4.84
N VAL A 167 -11.22 0.57 3.85
CA VAL A 167 -10.87 0.64 2.43
C VAL A 167 -11.16 2.04 1.93
N LEU A 168 -10.13 2.71 1.41
CA LEU A 168 -10.27 3.99 0.73
C LEU A 168 -11.16 3.83 -0.51
N ASP A 169 -12.08 4.77 -0.72
CA ASP A 169 -12.93 4.78 -1.90
C ASP A 169 -12.09 4.88 -3.18
N THR A 170 -12.46 4.16 -4.24
CA THR A 170 -11.90 4.44 -5.57
C THR A 170 -12.18 5.90 -5.95
N LEU A 171 -11.11 6.68 -6.09
CA LEU A 171 -11.19 8.09 -6.43
C LEU A 171 -11.53 8.26 -7.91
N ASP A 172 -12.04 9.43 -8.27
CA ASP A 172 -12.38 9.73 -9.65
C ASP A 172 -11.12 9.65 -10.52
N LYS A 173 -11.25 9.10 -11.73
CA LYS A 173 -10.13 8.93 -12.65
C LYS A 173 -9.42 10.24 -13.02
N ASN A 174 -10.07 11.38 -12.83
CA ASN A 174 -9.51 12.71 -13.07
C ASN A 174 -8.76 13.29 -11.86
N THR A 175 -8.74 12.61 -10.70
CA THR A 175 -8.10 13.09 -9.47
C THR A 175 -6.60 13.30 -9.68
N LYS A 176 -6.15 14.54 -9.48
CA LYS A 176 -4.77 15.03 -9.61
C LYS A 176 -4.17 15.49 -8.28
N GLU A 177 -5.00 15.75 -7.28
CA GLU A 177 -4.56 16.21 -5.97
C GLU A 177 -5.40 15.54 -4.89
N VAL A 178 -4.73 15.05 -3.85
CA VAL A 178 -5.34 14.47 -2.65
C VAL A 178 -4.90 15.23 -1.41
N PRO A 179 -5.60 15.09 -0.26
CA PRO A 179 -5.12 15.61 1.01
C PRO A 179 -3.73 15.07 1.36
N ILE A 180 -2.92 15.89 2.04
CA ILE A 180 -1.56 15.55 2.47
C ILE A 180 -1.56 14.34 3.42
N HIS A 181 -2.55 14.26 4.30
CA HIS A 181 -2.68 13.17 5.26
C HIS A 181 -3.67 12.14 4.76
N LEU A 182 -3.23 10.88 4.73
CA LEU A 182 -4.11 9.74 4.63
C LEU A 182 -4.80 9.53 6.00
N PRO A 183 -6.13 9.33 6.06
CA PRO A 183 -6.80 8.99 7.31
C PRO A 183 -6.17 7.77 7.98
N ILE A 184 -5.80 7.90 9.26
CA ILE A 184 -4.96 6.92 9.98
C ILE A 184 -5.63 5.55 10.15
N LYS A 185 -6.95 5.49 10.04
CA LYS A 185 -7.72 4.25 10.15
C LYS A 185 -7.65 3.41 8.88
N ILE A 186 -7.39 4.02 7.73
CA ILE A 186 -7.32 3.34 6.43
C ILE A 186 -6.15 2.37 6.44
N ASN A 187 -6.45 1.09 6.21
CA ASN A 187 -5.44 0.03 6.10
C ASN A 187 -5.45 -0.62 4.71
N SER A 188 -6.30 -0.17 3.79
CA SER A 188 -6.40 -0.70 2.44
C SER A 188 -6.56 0.43 1.44
N LEU A 189 -5.62 0.49 0.48
CA LEU A 189 -5.69 1.39 -0.68
C LEU A 189 -6.15 0.63 -1.93
N SER A 190 -6.90 -0.46 -1.73
CA SER A 190 -7.32 -1.31 -2.83
C SER A 190 -8.14 -0.51 -3.84
N GLU A 191 -7.73 -0.54 -5.10
CA GLU A 191 -8.40 0.17 -6.21
C GLU A 191 -8.51 1.70 -6.05
N ALA A 192 -7.75 2.33 -5.15
CA ALA A 192 -7.85 3.76 -4.84
C ALA A 192 -7.70 4.69 -6.06
N PHE A 193 -6.83 4.34 -7.01
CA PHE A 193 -6.52 5.09 -8.23
C PHE A 193 -6.67 4.23 -9.49
N LYS A 194 -7.55 3.23 -9.43
CA LYS A 194 -7.90 2.43 -10.60
C LYS A 194 -8.37 3.34 -11.74
N GLU A 195 -7.85 3.10 -12.93
CA GLU A 195 -8.11 3.85 -14.16
C GLU A 195 -7.75 5.34 -14.11
N ASN A 196 -6.96 5.79 -13.12
CA ASN A 196 -6.56 7.20 -13.04
C ASN A 196 -5.79 7.63 -14.30
N LEU A 197 -6.16 8.79 -14.85
CA LEU A 197 -5.69 9.25 -16.14
C LEU A 197 -4.39 10.07 -16.06
N ASN A 198 -3.92 10.37 -14.85
CA ASN A 198 -2.85 11.32 -14.62
C ASN A 198 -1.50 10.62 -14.41
N GLU A 199 -0.43 11.30 -14.83
CA GLU A 199 0.94 10.84 -14.61
C GLU A 199 1.37 10.99 -13.15
N MET A 200 0.89 12.05 -12.49
CA MET A 200 1.16 12.38 -11.10
C MET A 200 -0.12 12.77 -10.37
N ILE A 201 -0.13 12.51 -9.06
CA ILE A 201 -1.17 12.81 -8.10
C ILE A 201 -0.49 13.56 -6.94
N LEU A 202 -0.71 14.87 -6.89
CA LEU A 202 -0.11 15.76 -5.90
C LEU A 202 -0.47 15.32 -4.48
N ASN A 203 0.55 15.28 -3.61
CA ASN A 203 0.54 14.90 -2.20
C ASN A 203 0.49 13.39 -1.90
N ILE A 204 0.29 12.53 -2.89
CA ILE A 204 0.26 11.07 -2.64
C ILE A 204 1.60 10.54 -2.09
N GLU A 205 2.71 11.22 -2.41
CA GLU A 205 4.06 10.90 -1.93
C GLU A 205 4.24 11.19 -0.44
N LYS A 206 3.33 11.96 0.18
CA LYS A 206 3.36 12.35 1.59
C LYS A 206 2.55 11.42 2.50
N TRP A 207 1.81 10.48 1.93
CA TRP A 207 1.00 9.56 2.71
C TRP A 207 1.85 8.64 3.58
N GLU A 208 1.52 8.60 4.87
CA GLU A 208 2.05 7.61 5.81
C GLU A 208 1.40 6.25 5.54
N THR A 209 2.16 5.34 4.90
CA THR A 209 1.65 4.05 4.42
C THR A 209 1.96 2.86 5.34
N SER A 210 2.55 3.12 6.52
CA SER A 210 3.01 2.08 7.44
C SER A 210 1.90 1.18 7.99
N ASN A 211 0.63 1.61 7.96
CA ASN A 211 -0.53 0.84 8.40
C ASN A 211 -1.22 0.05 7.26
N ILE A 212 -0.77 0.21 6.00
CA ILE A 212 -1.41 -0.40 4.84
C ILE A 212 -1.11 -1.90 4.78
N VAL A 213 -2.17 -2.70 4.63
CA VAL A 213 -2.11 -4.16 4.48
C VAL A 213 -2.46 -4.62 3.05
N SER A 214 -3.13 -3.79 2.25
CA SER A 214 -3.49 -4.10 0.86
C SER A 214 -3.28 -2.91 -0.07
N LEU A 215 -2.57 -3.17 -1.18
CA LEU A 215 -2.39 -2.28 -2.33
C LEU A 215 -3.03 -2.87 -3.60
N LYS A 216 -3.91 -3.87 -3.43
CA LYS A 216 -4.57 -4.59 -4.52
C LYS A 216 -5.15 -3.62 -5.55
N GLY A 217 -4.72 -3.72 -6.80
CA GLY A 217 -5.28 -2.96 -7.90
C GLY A 217 -5.18 -1.44 -7.75
N MET A 218 -4.34 -0.90 -6.85
CA MET A 218 -4.33 0.52 -6.52
C MET A 218 -4.18 1.42 -7.75
N PHE A 219 -3.35 1.04 -8.72
CA PHE A 219 -3.13 1.75 -9.99
C PHE A 219 -3.51 0.88 -11.20
N ASN A 220 -4.44 -0.07 -11.03
CA ASN A 220 -4.93 -0.91 -12.12
C ASN A 220 -5.48 -0.03 -13.25
N SER A 221 -4.99 -0.23 -14.47
CA SER A 221 -5.34 0.51 -15.69
C SER A 221 -5.04 2.01 -15.62
N ALA A 222 -4.22 2.47 -14.67
CA ALA A 222 -3.72 3.84 -14.61
C ALA A 222 -2.58 4.05 -15.62
N LYS A 223 -2.93 3.98 -16.92
CA LYS A 223 -1.98 3.89 -18.05
C LYS A 223 -0.91 4.97 -18.06
N SER A 224 -1.25 6.18 -17.61
CA SER A 224 -0.36 7.34 -17.59
C SER A 224 0.53 7.41 -16.35
N PHE A 225 0.16 6.74 -15.25
CA PHE A 225 0.78 6.90 -13.94
C PHE A 225 2.27 6.52 -13.97
N ASN A 226 3.13 7.43 -13.50
CA ASN A 226 4.57 7.21 -13.44
C ASN A 226 5.24 8.04 -12.32
N GLN A 227 4.51 8.32 -11.24
CA GLN A 227 5.05 9.07 -10.10
C GLN A 227 5.89 8.19 -9.18
N ASP A 228 7.01 8.73 -8.67
CA ASP A 228 7.85 8.06 -7.69
C ASP A 228 7.12 7.86 -6.35
N ILE A 229 6.99 6.59 -5.95
CA ILE A 229 6.40 6.13 -4.68
C ILE A 229 7.39 5.23 -3.90
N SER A 230 8.68 5.31 -4.23
CA SER A 230 9.76 4.50 -3.62
C SER A 230 9.91 4.72 -2.11
N LYS A 231 9.39 5.84 -1.59
CA LYS A 231 9.45 6.20 -0.16
C LYS A 231 8.35 5.58 0.70
N TRP A 232 7.34 4.95 0.09
CA TRP A 232 6.28 4.31 0.86
C TRP A 232 6.80 3.14 1.69
N ASN A 233 6.26 3.01 2.91
CA ASN A 233 6.52 1.89 3.78
C ASN A 233 5.50 0.79 3.49
N VAL A 234 5.92 -0.25 2.76
CA VAL A 234 5.07 -1.39 2.41
C VAL A 234 5.29 -2.62 3.29
N SER A 235 6.02 -2.50 4.41
CA SER A 235 6.42 -3.64 5.25
C SER A 235 5.24 -4.41 5.85
N ASN A 236 4.06 -3.79 5.99
CA ASN A 236 2.84 -4.44 6.49
C ASN A 236 1.91 -4.96 5.37
N VAL A 237 2.25 -4.68 4.11
CA VAL A 237 1.42 -5.07 2.96
C VAL A 237 1.50 -6.58 2.76
N LYS A 238 0.34 -7.21 2.57
CA LYS A 238 0.18 -8.64 2.31
C LYS A 238 -0.25 -8.94 0.88
N ASN A 239 -0.99 -8.02 0.27
CA ASN A 239 -1.55 -8.19 -1.07
C ASN A 239 -1.19 -6.98 -1.95
N MET A 240 -0.52 -7.25 -3.07
CA MET A 240 -0.19 -6.29 -4.14
C MET A 240 -0.74 -6.73 -5.50
N SER A 241 -1.74 -7.63 -5.51
CA SER A 241 -2.24 -8.20 -6.74
C SER A 241 -2.82 -7.12 -7.65
N SER A 242 -2.48 -7.20 -8.95
CA SER A 242 -2.87 -6.24 -9.98
C SER A 242 -2.49 -4.77 -9.70
N MET A 243 -1.57 -4.47 -8.77
CA MET A 243 -1.30 -3.08 -8.35
C MET A 243 -0.99 -2.14 -9.53
N PHE A 244 -0.21 -2.61 -10.51
CA PHE A 244 0.16 -1.88 -11.75
C PHE A 244 -0.31 -2.61 -13.02
N PHE A 245 -1.37 -3.42 -12.92
CA PHE A 245 -1.98 -4.06 -14.09
C PHE A 245 -2.33 -3.00 -15.15
N ASP A 246 -1.87 -3.15 -16.39
CA ASP A 246 -2.03 -2.21 -17.51
C ASP A 246 -1.60 -0.75 -17.19
N ALA A 247 -0.71 -0.53 -16.22
CA ALA A 247 -0.08 0.76 -15.94
C ALA A 247 1.09 1.01 -16.90
N GLN A 248 0.77 1.18 -18.18
CA GLN A 248 1.71 1.08 -19.31
C GLN A 248 2.96 1.97 -19.20
N LYS A 249 2.85 3.17 -18.62
CA LYS A 249 3.98 4.10 -18.46
C LYS A 249 4.78 3.91 -17.16
N PHE A 250 4.30 3.13 -16.21
CA PHE A 250 4.93 3.02 -14.90
C PHE A 250 6.33 2.40 -15.02
N ASN A 251 7.34 3.13 -14.52
CA ASN A 251 8.74 2.72 -14.55
C ASN A 251 9.55 3.40 -13.42
N GLN A 252 9.03 3.35 -12.20
CA GLN A 252 9.66 3.97 -11.02
C GLN A 252 10.32 2.92 -10.12
N PRO A 253 11.42 3.27 -9.42
CA PRO A 253 12.17 2.33 -8.60
C PRO A 253 11.34 1.83 -7.42
N LEU A 254 11.38 0.51 -7.19
CA LEU A 254 10.69 -0.19 -6.10
C LEU A 254 11.65 -1.07 -5.28
N ASP A 255 12.95 -1.02 -5.55
CA ASP A 255 14.00 -1.86 -4.96
C ASP A 255 14.07 -1.76 -3.43
N LYS A 256 13.67 -0.60 -2.87
CA LYS A 256 13.70 -0.32 -1.42
C LYS A 256 12.48 -0.83 -0.66
N TRP A 257 11.48 -1.36 -1.34
CA TRP A 257 10.28 -1.88 -0.69
C TRP A 257 10.57 -3.18 0.06
N ASP A 258 10.20 -3.22 1.35
CA ASP A 258 10.22 -4.46 2.12
C ASP A 258 8.97 -5.30 1.83
N VAL A 259 9.09 -6.22 0.87
CA VAL A 259 8.00 -7.12 0.47
C VAL A 259 7.98 -8.45 1.24
N SER A 260 8.71 -8.56 2.36
CA SER A 260 8.86 -9.83 3.10
C SER A 260 7.55 -10.42 3.66
N ASN A 261 6.51 -9.59 3.80
CA ASN A 261 5.17 -10.00 4.23
C ASN A 261 4.16 -10.17 3.08
N VAL A 262 4.53 -9.82 1.85
CA VAL A 262 3.66 -9.93 0.68
C VAL A 262 3.49 -11.40 0.31
N ARG A 263 2.25 -11.79 0.02
CA ARG A 263 1.85 -13.16 -0.36
C ARG A 263 1.43 -13.25 -1.83
N ASP A 264 0.75 -12.22 -2.30
CA ASP A 264 0.09 -12.19 -3.61
C ASP A 264 0.61 -11.02 -4.44
N ILE A 265 1.23 -11.33 -5.58
CA ILE A 265 1.69 -10.39 -6.61
C ILE A 265 1.18 -10.79 -8.01
N ASP A 266 0.11 -11.57 -8.04
CA ASP A 266 -0.54 -11.98 -9.29
C ASP A 266 -0.95 -10.73 -10.08
N PHE A 267 -0.70 -10.76 -11.39
CA PHE A 267 -0.97 -9.66 -12.32
C PHE A 267 -0.28 -8.30 -11.99
N MET A 268 0.65 -8.24 -11.04
CA MET A 268 1.14 -6.96 -10.49
C MET A 268 1.69 -6.01 -11.56
N PHE A 269 2.45 -6.50 -12.55
CA PHE A 269 3.01 -5.73 -13.66
C PHE A 269 2.51 -6.22 -15.03
N ASP A 270 1.39 -6.95 -15.06
CA ASP A 270 0.82 -7.44 -16.32
C ASP A 270 0.42 -6.26 -17.21
N GLY A 271 0.96 -6.17 -18.42
CA GLY A 271 0.74 -5.04 -19.33
C GLY A 271 1.46 -3.74 -18.93
N ALA A 272 2.31 -3.73 -17.90
CA ALA A 272 3.16 -2.59 -17.55
C ALA A 272 4.36 -2.48 -18.53
N THR A 273 4.05 -2.18 -19.80
CA THR A 273 4.98 -2.32 -20.94
C THR A 273 6.28 -1.51 -20.81
N SER A 274 6.29 -0.42 -20.04
CA SER A 274 7.49 0.40 -19.81
C SER A 274 8.34 -0.02 -18.62
N PHE A 275 7.84 -0.89 -17.74
CA PHE A 275 8.48 -1.23 -16.48
C PHE A 275 9.78 -2.02 -16.71
N ASN A 276 10.90 -1.51 -16.18
CA ASN A 276 12.21 -2.16 -16.26
C ASN A 276 13.12 -1.79 -15.08
N GLN A 277 12.56 -1.74 -13.86
CA GLN A 277 13.28 -1.40 -12.64
C GLN A 277 13.72 -2.65 -11.86
N SER A 278 14.83 -2.54 -11.13
CA SER A 278 15.38 -3.66 -10.37
C SER A 278 14.42 -4.07 -9.24
N LEU A 279 14.21 -5.39 -9.13
CA LEU A 279 13.42 -6.02 -8.06
C LEU A 279 14.22 -7.13 -7.36
N ASN A 280 15.51 -7.27 -7.67
CA ASN A 280 16.29 -8.43 -7.22
C ASN A 280 16.47 -8.47 -5.69
N ASP A 281 16.47 -7.31 -5.03
CA ASP A 281 16.68 -7.22 -3.58
C ASP A 281 15.41 -7.48 -2.76
N TRP A 282 14.29 -7.75 -3.42
CA TRP A 282 13.04 -8.11 -2.75
C TRP A 282 13.14 -9.44 -2.01
N LYS A 283 12.75 -9.42 -0.73
CA LYS A 283 12.62 -10.63 0.10
C LYS A 283 11.29 -11.32 -0.20
N THR A 284 11.27 -12.25 -1.14
CA THR A 284 10.03 -12.90 -1.61
C THR A 284 9.66 -14.21 -0.91
N ASN A 285 10.24 -14.50 0.26
CA ASN A 285 10.07 -15.76 1.00
C ASN A 285 8.64 -16.05 1.52
N SER A 286 7.69 -15.13 1.32
CA SER A 286 6.29 -15.26 1.71
C SER A 286 5.34 -15.40 0.51
N LEU A 287 5.83 -15.23 -0.72
CA LEU A 287 5.02 -15.33 -1.93
C LEU A 287 4.43 -16.73 -2.08
N THR A 288 3.13 -16.77 -2.39
CA THR A 288 2.38 -17.99 -2.68
C THR A 288 1.86 -18.03 -4.11
N ASP A 289 1.68 -16.88 -4.76
CA ASP A 289 1.20 -16.76 -6.14
C ASP A 289 1.98 -15.69 -6.92
N SER A 290 2.45 -16.06 -8.12
CA SER A 290 3.10 -15.15 -9.07
C SER A 290 2.52 -15.26 -10.49
N THR A 291 1.24 -15.62 -10.57
CA THR A 291 0.48 -15.78 -11.82
C THR A 291 0.46 -14.46 -12.59
N TYR A 292 0.89 -14.49 -13.85
CA TYR A 292 0.93 -13.36 -14.79
C TYR A 292 1.67 -12.11 -14.28
N THR A 293 2.54 -12.21 -13.26
CA THR A 293 3.17 -11.03 -12.64
C THR A 293 3.86 -10.10 -13.65
N PHE A 294 4.52 -10.64 -14.69
CA PHE A 294 5.21 -9.88 -15.73
C PHE A 294 4.64 -10.17 -17.13
N ARG A 295 3.40 -10.65 -17.25
CA ARG A 295 2.79 -10.90 -18.56
C ARG A 295 2.78 -9.59 -19.38
N SER A 296 3.20 -9.65 -20.63
CA SER A 296 3.29 -8.50 -21.54
C SER A 296 4.06 -7.29 -20.98
N ALA A 297 4.94 -7.48 -19.98
CA ALA A 297 5.88 -6.47 -19.50
C ALA A 297 7.05 -6.35 -20.47
N ILE A 298 6.77 -5.83 -21.67
CA ILE A 298 7.62 -5.92 -22.87
C ILE A 298 9.08 -5.52 -22.62
N LYS A 299 9.34 -4.45 -21.86
CA LYS A 299 10.70 -3.94 -21.60
C LYS A 299 11.40 -4.59 -20.40
N PHE A 300 10.70 -5.39 -19.60
CA PHE A 300 11.26 -5.91 -18.36
C PHE A 300 12.39 -6.91 -18.63
N ASN A 301 13.60 -6.59 -18.16
CA ASN A 301 14.78 -7.45 -18.30
C ASN A 301 15.75 -7.25 -17.12
N GLN A 302 15.23 -7.25 -15.89
CA GLN A 302 16.02 -7.07 -14.66
C GLN A 302 16.21 -8.40 -13.92
N PRO A 303 17.37 -8.60 -13.24
CA PRO A 303 17.64 -9.83 -12.51
C PRO A 303 16.58 -10.14 -11.45
N LEU A 304 16.24 -11.42 -11.32
CA LEU A 304 15.33 -11.97 -10.29
C LEU A 304 15.94 -13.20 -9.59
N ASN A 305 17.24 -13.43 -9.76
CA ASN A 305 17.94 -14.63 -9.28
C ASN A 305 17.95 -14.75 -7.73
N ASN A 306 17.72 -13.65 -7.02
CA ASN A 306 17.64 -13.61 -5.55
C ASN A 306 16.22 -13.90 -5.02
N TRP A 307 15.21 -13.98 -5.88
CA TRP A 307 13.86 -14.27 -5.44
C TRP A 307 13.74 -15.68 -4.85
N ASN A 308 13.13 -15.76 -3.68
CA ASN A 308 12.80 -17.02 -3.03
C ASN A 308 11.39 -17.47 -3.43
N VAL A 309 11.31 -18.29 -4.47
CA VAL A 309 10.05 -18.85 -4.98
C VAL A 309 9.63 -20.18 -4.32
N SER A 310 10.30 -20.60 -3.25
CA SER A 310 10.10 -21.95 -2.66
C SER A 310 8.71 -22.21 -2.10
N LYS A 311 7.87 -21.18 -1.89
CA LYS A 311 6.48 -21.30 -1.44
C LYS A 311 5.45 -21.04 -2.55
N VAL A 312 5.89 -20.59 -3.72
CA VAL A 312 5.01 -20.25 -4.83
C VAL A 312 4.33 -21.52 -5.35
N LYS A 313 3.02 -21.45 -5.55
CA LYS A 313 2.17 -22.52 -6.04
C LYS A 313 1.87 -22.39 -7.52
N SER A 314 1.63 -21.17 -8.01
CA SER A 314 1.35 -20.91 -9.42
C SER A 314 2.35 -19.91 -10.00
N MET A 315 2.91 -20.27 -11.15
CA MET A 315 3.72 -19.42 -12.03
C MET A 315 3.08 -19.29 -13.42
N ASP A 316 1.76 -19.51 -13.50
CA ASP A 316 1.03 -19.45 -14.76
C ASP A 316 1.27 -18.13 -15.47
N GLY A 317 1.75 -18.22 -16.71
CA GLY A 317 2.05 -17.12 -17.59
C GLY A 317 2.88 -15.98 -17.00
N MET A 318 3.71 -16.25 -15.98
CA MET A 318 4.48 -15.21 -15.27
C MET A 318 5.26 -14.30 -16.22
N PHE A 319 5.81 -14.85 -17.31
CA PHE A 319 6.57 -14.12 -18.34
C PHE A 319 5.96 -14.25 -19.74
N THR A 320 4.67 -14.60 -19.86
CA THR A 320 3.98 -14.64 -21.16
C THR A 320 4.15 -13.30 -21.87
N GLU A 321 4.61 -13.29 -23.12
CA GLU A 321 4.85 -12.08 -23.93
C GLU A 321 5.81 -11.04 -23.31
N ALA A 322 6.60 -11.39 -22.29
CA ALA A 322 7.69 -10.56 -21.77
C ALA A 322 8.89 -10.63 -22.73
N THR A 323 8.75 -10.03 -23.91
CA THR A 323 9.63 -10.26 -25.07
C THR A 323 11.09 -9.89 -24.85
N SER A 324 11.41 -8.99 -23.90
CA SER A 324 12.81 -8.62 -23.58
C SER A 324 13.44 -9.47 -22.46
N PHE A 325 12.65 -10.25 -21.71
CA PHE A 325 13.15 -10.93 -20.51
C PHE A 325 14.11 -12.08 -20.87
N ASN A 326 15.34 -12.00 -20.36
CA ASN A 326 16.35 -13.03 -20.56
C ASN A 326 17.34 -13.13 -19.38
N GLN A 327 16.87 -12.96 -18.16
CA GLN A 327 17.71 -13.00 -16.96
C GLN A 327 17.79 -14.42 -16.40
N ASP A 328 18.95 -14.76 -15.83
CA ASP A 328 19.17 -16.07 -15.22
C ASP A 328 18.28 -16.26 -13.98
N ILE A 329 17.43 -17.28 -14.03
CA ILE A 329 16.54 -17.74 -12.95
C ILE A 329 16.72 -19.24 -12.70
N SER A 330 17.81 -19.83 -13.20
CA SER A 330 18.12 -21.26 -13.05
C SER A 330 18.33 -21.68 -11.59
N SER A 331 18.59 -20.73 -10.69
CA SER A 331 18.76 -20.92 -9.25
C SER A 331 17.45 -21.11 -8.46
N TRP A 332 16.30 -20.83 -9.07
CA TRP A 332 15.01 -20.90 -8.40
C TRP A 332 14.65 -22.31 -7.90
N LYS A 333 14.10 -22.38 -6.69
CA LYS A 333 13.63 -23.62 -6.06
C LYS A 333 12.14 -23.82 -6.34
N THR A 334 11.83 -24.58 -7.39
CA THR A 334 10.46 -24.75 -7.93
C THR A 334 9.71 -25.95 -7.34
N ASP A 335 10.23 -26.59 -6.28
CA ASP A 335 9.73 -27.86 -5.72
C ASP A 335 8.24 -27.85 -5.31
N ASN A 336 7.68 -26.66 -5.05
CA ASN A 336 6.30 -26.48 -4.60
C ASN A 336 5.37 -25.91 -5.67
N VAL A 337 5.88 -25.63 -6.87
CA VAL A 337 5.07 -25.10 -7.97
C VAL A 337 4.19 -26.23 -8.52
N GLU A 338 2.90 -25.92 -8.63
CA GLU A 338 1.84 -26.83 -9.08
C GLU A 338 1.37 -26.49 -10.50
N SER A 339 1.55 -25.25 -10.97
CA SER A 339 1.17 -24.83 -12.33
C SER A 339 2.19 -23.85 -12.94
N MET A 340 2.53 -24.08 -14.21
CA MET A 340 3.43 -23.28 -15.05
C MET A 340 2.85 -23.10 -16.47
N ASN A 341 1.53 -23.11 -16.62
CA ASN A 341 0.87 -22.99 -17.92
C ASN A 341 1.24 -21.66 -18.58
N GLY A 342 1.75 -21.71 -19.81
CA GLY A 342 2.10 -20.52 -20.57
C GLY A 342 3.29 -19.70 -20.05
N MET A 343 4.05 -20.21 -19.06
CA MET A 343 5.03 -19.41 -18.29
C MET A 343 5.94 -18.51 -19.14
N PHE A 344 6.45 -19.01 -20.27
CA PHE A 344 7.29 -18.28 -21.23
C PHE A 344 6.69 -18.20 -22.63
N SER A 345 5.38 -18.42 -22.79
CA SER A 345 4.71 -18.32 -24.10
C SER A 345 4.98 -16.94 -24.72
N GLY A 346 5.61 -16.90 -25.89
CA GLY A 346 5.95 -15.64 -26.58
C GLY A 346 7.05 -14.78 -25.93
N ALA A 347 7.79 -15.29 -24.94
CA ALA A 347 8.95 -14.61 -24.35
C ALA A 347 10.19 -14.70 -25.28
N THR A 348 10.14 -13.99 -26.41
CA THR A 348 11.04 -14.21 -27.57
C THR A 348 12.53 -13.92 -27.34
N SER A 349 12.95 -13.36 -26.22
CA SER A 349 14.39 -13.23 -25.88
C SER A 349 14.89 -14.30 -24.90
N PHE A 350 14.00 -15.10 -24.31
CA PHE A 350 14.35 -15.98 -23.20
C PHE A 350 15.10 -17.23 -23.69
N LYS A 351 16.35 -17.38 -23.24
CA LYS A 351 17.26 -18.46 -23.66
C LYS A 351 18.05 -19.11 -22.50
N GLN A 352 17.50 -19.05 -21.29
CA GLN A 352 18.16 -19.58 -20.10
C GLN A 352 18.00 -21.10 -19.97
N ASN A 353 18.97 -21.74 -19.31
CA ASN A 353 18.90 -23.18 -19.05
C ASN A 353 18.16 -23.46 -17.73
N LEU A 354 16.97 -24.06 -17.85
CA LEU A 354 16.08 -24.38 -16.73
C LEU A 354 16.07 -25.87 -16.38
N LYS A 355 16.90 -26.71 -17.02
CA LYS A 355 16.91 -28.17 -16.87
C LYS A 355 17.02 -28.63 -15.40
N LYS A 356 17.63 -27.81 -14.54
CA LYS A 356 17.84 -28.11 -13.12
C LYS A 356 16.62 -27.91 -12.23
N TRP A 357 15.56 -27.27 -12.71
CA TRP A 357 14.35 -27.04 -11.92
C TRP A 357 13.66 -28.35 -11.55
N ASN A 358 13.23 -28.45 -10.29
CA ASN A 358 12.40 -29.55 -9.82
C ASN A 358 10.93 -29.24 -10.12
N VAL A 359 10.37 -29.88 -11.13
CA VAL A 359 8.99 -29.67 -11.60
C VAL A 359 8.08 -30.87 -11.33
N GLN A 360 8.44 -31.73 -10.38
CA GLN A 360 7.70 -32.98 -10.10
C GLN A 360 6.28 -32.76 -9.57
N LYS A 361 5.99 -31.59 -8.98
CA LYS A 361 4.64 -31.22 -8.52
C LYS A 361 3.83 -30.47 -9.57
N VAL A 362 4.42 -30.08 -10.70
CA VAL A 362 3.72 -29.33 -11.75
C VAL A 362 2.70 -30.24 -12.42
N GLY A 363 1.43 -29.99 -12.12
CA GLY A 363 0.27 -30.69 -12.67
C GLY A 363 -0.28 -30.03 -13.93
N ASN A 364 0.20 -28.83 -14.29
CA ASN A 364 -0.12 -28.17 -15.55
C ASN A 364 1.07 -27.36 -16.07
N ALA A 365 1.61 -27.77 -17.23
CA ALA A 365 2.70 -27.09 -17.94
C ALA A 365 2.37 -26.88 -19.43
N GLN A 366 1.09 -26.77 -19.76
CA GLN A 366 0.67 -26.53 -21.14
C GLN A 366 1.22 -25.19 -21.65
N ASN A 367 1.61 -25.14 -22.92
CA ASN A 367 2.17 -23.95 -23.58
C ASN A 367 3.37 -23.32 -22.86
N PHE A 368 4.08 -24.05 -21.99
CA PHE A 368 5.18 -23.54 -21.17
C PHE A 368 6.16 -22.65 -21.94
N ALA A 369 6.51 -23.05 -23.16
CA ALA A 369 7.47 -22.36 -24.04
C ALA A 369 6.88 -22.14 -25.45
N ARG A 370 5.57 -21.93 -25.55
CA ARG A 370 4.91 -21.72 -26.84
C ARG A 370 5.55 -20.55 -27.61
N ASP A 371 5.71 -20.75 -28.92
CA ASP A 371 6.26 -19.78 -29.87
C ASP A 371 7.74 -19.38 -29.63
N ILE A 372 8.48 -20.08 -28.74
CA ILE A 372 9.90 -19.78 -28.44
C ILE A 372 10.83 -21.01 -28.48
N ARG A 373 10.46 -22.07 -29.21
CA ARG A 373 11.22 -23.33 -29.32
C ARG A 373 12.69 -23.13 -29.71
N ASP A 374 12.95 -22.21 -30.63
CA ASP A 374 14.31 -21.95 -31.13
C ASP A 374 15.21 -21.30 -30.08
N ASN A 375 14.62 -20.56 -29.14
CA ASN A 375 15.35 -19.89 -28.06
C ASN A 375 15.44 -20.76 -26.79
N LEU A 376 14.41 -21.56 -26.53
CA LEU A 376 14.35 -22.47 -25.39
C LEU A 376 14.19 -23.91 -25.89
N PRO A 377 15.27 -24.54 -26.36
CA PRO A 377 15.22 -25.90 -26.88
C PRO A 377 15.06 -26.92 -25.75
N LYS A 378 14.66 -28.14 -26.11
CA LYS A 378 14.22 -29.18 -25.16
C LYS A 378 15.27 -29.53 -24.09
N GLU A 379 16.54 -29.47 -24.43
CA GLU A 379 17.67 -29.71 -23.51
C GLU A 379 17.79 -28.67 -22.39
N ASN A 380 17.19 -27.50 -22.56
CA ASN A 380 17.14 -26.42 -21.57
C ASN A 380 15.83 -26.39 -20.78
N ILE A 381 14.85 -27.25 -21.12
CA ILE A 381 13.55 -27.30 -20.44
C ILE A 381 13.61 -28.26 -19.23
N PRO A 382 12.89 -27.97 -18.14
CA PRO A 382 12.76 -28.90 -17.02
C PRO A 382 12.12 -30.23 -17.43
N ASN A 383 12.45 -31.31 -16.72
CA ASN A 383 11.87 -32.63 -16.98
C ASN A 383 10.44 -32.73 -16.38
N PHE A 384 9.44 -32.20 -17.09
CA PHE A 384 8.03 -32.30 -16.72
C PHE A 384 7.53 -33.76 -16.77
N ARG A 385 6.50 -34.07 -15.96
CA ARG A 385 5.82 -35.37 -16.01
C ARG A 385 4.90 -35.43 -17.23
N ALA A 386 4.63 -36.64 -17.72
CA ALA A 386 3.60 -36.86 -18.71
C ALA A 386 2.23 -36.33 -18.23
N PRO A 387 1.40 -35.75 -19.11
CA PRO A 387 1.59 -35.66 -20.57
C PRO A 387 2.49 -34.49 -21.00
N TYR A 388 2.83 -33.57 -20.09
CA TYR A 388 3.58 -32.34 -20.39
C TYR A 388 5.05 -32.55 -20.76
N SER A 389 5.57 -33.76 -20.78
CA SER A 389 6.90 -34.07 -21.32
C SER A 389 6.95 -34.06 -22.86
N SER A 390 5.80 -34.05 -23.53
CA SER A 390 5.73 -34.03 -25.00
C SER A 390 5.83 -32.60 -25.55
N ASP A 391 6.37 -32.50 -26.76
CA ASP A 391 6.55 -31.24 -27.46
C ASP A 391 5.23 -30.50 -27.71
N ASP A 392 4.14 -31.22 -28.00
CA ASP A 392 2.83 -30.63 -28.31
C ASP A 392 2.23 -29.90 -27.10
N TYR A 393 2.48 -30.39 -25.88
CA TYR A 393 2.04 -29.72 -24.67
C TYR A 393 2.95 -28.53 -24.33
N ILE A 394 4.27 -28.68 -24.46
CA ILE A 394 5.23 -27.62 -24.06
C ILE A 394 5.19 -26.43 -25.01
N TYR A 395 5.22 -26.68 -26.31
CA TYR A 395 5.35 -25.65 -27.34
C TYR A 395 4.01 -25.29 -27.98
N GLY A 396 2.94 -26.03 -27.68
CA GLY A 396 1.65 -25.88 -28.35
C GLY A 396 1.67 -26.41 -29.79
N PRO A 397 0.52 -26.36 -30.49
CA PRO A 397 0.45 -26.73 -31.89
C PRO A 397 1.32 -25.80 -32.74
N LYS A 398 2.06 -26.37 -33.70
CA LYS A 398 2.73 -25.57 -34.74
C LYS A 398 1.65 -24.81 -35.52
N LYS A 399 1.73 -23.48 -35.54
CA LYS A 399 0.87 -22.64 -36.38
C LYS A 399 1.21 -22.82 -37.85
#